data_AF-A0A7C5MDJ3-F1
#
_entry.id   AF-A0A7C5MDJ3-F1
#
_cell.length_a   1.000
_cell.length_b   1.000
_cell.length_c   1.000
_cell.angle_alpha   90.00
_cell.angle_beta   90.00
_cell.angle_gamma   90.00
#
_symmetry.space_group_name_H-M   'P 1'
#
loop_
_entity.id
_entity.type
_entity.pdbx_description
1 polymer ?
#
loop_
_entity_poly.entity_id
_entity_poly.type
_entity_poly.pdbx_seq_one_letter_code
_entity_poly.pdbx_strand_id
1 'polypeptide(L)'
;MSWRWSKQWTAAACTLAACMAAMGCDPAKAPESAQAAAKMTVTLKLDRSAYEHTAQGPAVLKAQLLVHNPGPGAVRLTFPSSQRYELEVRNERGQPVARWSQDRAFAMVLGEEEIPPGDKTYGIELKLASEDGQPLPAGRYT
;
A
#
# COMPACT_ATOMS: atom_id res chain seq x y z
N MET A 1 -48.80 26.84 -22.69
CA MET A 1 -49.34 25.50 -23.00
C MET A 1 -49.03 24.56 -21.85
N SER A 2 -50.06 23.98 -21.24
CA SER A 2 -49.94 23.09 -20.08
C SER A 2 -49.61 21.66 -20.50
N TRP A 3 -48.73 20.98 -19.77
CA TRP A 3 -48.75 19.52 -19.68
C TRP A 3 -48.87 19.15 -18.20
N ARG A 4 -49.99 18.49 -17.87
CA ARG A 4 -50.35 17.95 -16.55
C ARG A 4 -50.43 16.43 -16.68
N TRP A 5 -49.77 15.70 -15.81
CA TRP A 5 -50.14 14.31 -15.52
C TRP A 5 -50.34 14.14 -14.00
N SER A 6 -51.52 13.64 -13.71
CA SER A 6 -52.19 13.59 -12.42
C SER A 6 -51.86 12.29 -11.70
N LYS A 7 -51.52 12.35 -10.42
CA LYS A 7 -51.75 11.24 -9.48
C LYS A 7 -52.55 11.80 -8.31
N GLN A 8 -53.86 11.55 -8.36
CA GLN A 8 -54.77 11.73 -7.24
C GLN A 8 -54.98 10.37 -6.61
N TRP A 9 -54.62 10.18 -5.34
CA TRP A 9 -55.33 9.25 -4.45
C TRP A 9 -55.46 9.90 -3.08
N THR A 10 -56.63 9.66 -2.50
CA THR A 10 -57.38 10.45 -1.54
C THR A 10 -56.86 10.34 -0.11
N ALA A 11 -57.05 11.42 0.65
CA ALA A 11 -56.77 11.49 2.08
C ALA A 11 -57.74 10.61 2.90
N ALA A 12 -57.23 9.95 3.93
CA ALA A 12 -58.00 9.55 5.10
C ALA A 12 -57.26 10.07 6.33
N ALA A 13 -57.83 11.09 6.95
CA ALA A 13 -57.39 11.63 8.23
C ALA A 13 -58.05 10.84 9.36
N CYS A 14 -57.26 10.25 10.25
CA CYS A 14 -57.68 9.79 11.57
C CYS A 14 -56.62 10.21 12.60
N THR A 15 -56.88 11.31 13.29
CA THR A 15 -56.38 11.64 14.65
C THR A 15 -57.35 10.97 15.64
N LEU A 16 -57.02 10.45 16.83
CA LEU A 16 -55.92 10.59 17.79
C LEU A 16 -55.96 9.35 18.71
N ALA A 17 -54.82 8.70 18.97
CA ALA A 17 -54.60 7.97 20.22
C ALA A 17 -53.10 7.92 20.50
N ALA A 18 -52.68 8.66 21.52
CA ALA A 18 -51.32 8.67 22.02
C ALA A 18 -51.03 7.34 22.76
N CYS A 19 -50.11 6.55 22.22
CA CYS A 19 -49.32 5.60 22.98
C CYS A 19 -47.84 5.97 22.79
N MET A 20 -47.20 6.41 23.86
CA MET A 20 -45.75 6.52 23.93
C MET A 20 -45.14 5.12 23.81
N ALA A 21 -44.45 4.86 22.72
CA ALA A 21 -43.36 3.90 22.66
C ALA A 21 -42.31 4.47 21.70
N ALA A 22 -41.25 5.01 22.28
CA ALA A 22 -40.06 5.41 21.55
C ALA A 22 -39.38 4.15 20.99
N MET A 23 -39.54 3.89 19.70
CA MET A 23 -38.62 3.04 18.94
C MET A 23 -38.30 3.80 17.65
N GLY A 24 -37.16 4.48 17.66
CA GLY A 24 -36.60 5.08 16.46
C GLY A 24 -36.38 3.98 15.43
N CYS A 25 -37.04 4.09 14.28
CA CYS A 25 -36.50 3.49 13.06
C CYS A 25 -35.24 4.27 12.71
N ASP A 26 -34.09 3.82 13.23
CA ASP A 26 -32.81 4.14 12.59
C ASP A 26 -32.90 3.66 11.14
N PRO A 27 -32.82 4.55 10.13
CA PRO A 27 -32.70 4.10 8.76
C PRO A 27 -31.42 3.30 8.68
N ALA A 28 -31.62 2.00 8.53
CA ALA A 28 -30.63 0.96 8.36
C ALA A 28 -29.38 1.51 7.64
N LYS A 29 -28.30 1.55 8.42
CA LYS A 29 -26.90 1.50 8.01
C LYS A 29 -26.81 0.91 6.59
N ALA A 30 -26.51 1.78 5.62
CA ALA A 30 -26.28 1.39 4.24
C ALA A 30 -25.35 0.17 4.20
N PRO A 31 -25.56 -0.79 3.29
CA PRO A 31 -24.74 -1.98 3.24
C PRO A 31 -23.30 -1.51 3.09
N GLU A 32 -22.53 -1.77 4.15
CA GLU A 32 -21.07 -1.83 4.15
C GLU A 32 -20.74 -2.75 2.99
N SER A 33 -20.50 -2.09 1.86
CA SER A 33 -20.44 -2.71 0.57
C SER A 33 -19.36 -3.76 0.72
N ALA A 34 -19.69 -4.99 0.34
CA ALA A 34 -18.72 -6.05 0.15
C ALA A 34 -17.78 -5.64 -1.00
N GLN A 35 -16.98 -4.59 -0.81
CA GLN A 35 -15.76 -4.38 -1.56
C GLN A 35 -14.87 -5.54 -1.12
N ALA A 36 -14.78 -6.56 -1.97
CA ALA A 36 -13.64 -7.45 -1.95
C ALA A 36 -12.39 -6.57 -1.82
N ALA A 37 -11.63 -6.73 -0.72
CA ALA A 37 -10.43 -5.95 -0.47
C ALA A 37 -9.53 -6.06 -1.71
N ALA A 38 -9.43 -4.97 -2.47
CA ALA A 38 -8.69 -4.97 -3.71
C ALA A 38 -7.23 -5.26 -3.36
N LYS A 39 -6.68 -6.37 -3.87
CA LYS A 39 -5.34 -6.81 -3.52
C LYS A 39 -4.33 -5.86 -4.14
N MET A 40 -3.60 -5.13 -3.31
CA MET A 40 -2.45 -4.35 -3.77
C MET A 40 -1.36 -5.29 -4.29
N THR A 41 -0.63 -4.86 -5.32
CA THR A 41 0.49 -5.63 -5.87
C THR A 41 1.79 -4.86 -5.72
N VAL A 42 2.87 -5.57 -5.44
CA VAL A 42 4.21 -5.00 -5.33
C VAL A 42 5.09 -5.60 -6.42
N THR A 43 5.75 -4.76 -7.21
CA THR A 43 6.67 -5.19 -8.27
C THR A 43 8.04 -4.58 -8.01
N LEU A 44 9.09 -5.41 -7.99
CA LEU A 44 10.48 -4.97 -7.98
C LEU A 44 11.05 -5.03 -9.40
N LYS A 45 11.59 -3.92 -9.88
CA LYS A 45 12.32 -3.85 -11.14
C LYS A 45 13.77 -3.53 -10.85
N LEU A 46 14.69 -4.34 -11.37
CA LEU A 46 16.12 -4.06 -11.32
C LEU A 46 16.55 -3.35 -12.61
N ASP A 47 17.55 -2.48 -12.54
CA ASP A 47 18.14 -1.86 -13.72
C ASP A 47 18.85 -2.88 -14.62
N ARG A 48 19.40 -3.93 -14.01
CA ARG A 48 20.17 -4.99 -14.68
C ARG A 48 19.92 -6.34 -14.01
N SER A 49 20.10 -7.42 -14.78
CA SER A 49 20.02 -8.81 -14.27
C SER A 49 21.35 -9.33 -13.71
N ALA A 50 22.46 -8.63 -13.96
CA ALA A 50 23.78 -8.97 -13.48
C ALA A 50 24.60 -7.69 -13.22
N TYR A 51 25.49 -7.75 -12.23
CA TYR A 51 26.40 -6.67 -11.87
C TYR A 51 27.82 -7.20 -11.92
N GLU A 52 28.70 -6.48 -12.62
CA GLU A 52 30.08 -6.92 -12.78
C GLU A 52 30.90 -6.67 -11.52
N HIS A 53 31.81 -7.60 -11.26
CA HIS A 53 32.87 -7.41 -10.29
C HIS A 53 33.97 -6.57 -10.91
N THR A 54 34.23 -5.40 -10.33
CA THR A 54 35.23 -4.47 -10.86
C THR A 54 36.25 -4.12 -9.78
N ALA A 55 37.47 -3.78 -10.17
CA ALA A 55 38.52 -3.35 -9.23
C ALA A 55 38.19 -2.01 -8.54
N GLN A 56 37.17 -1.30 -9.01
CA GLN A 56 36.73 0.01 -8.55
C GLN A 56 35.84 -0.04 -7.29
N GLY A 57 35.55 -1.24 -6.78
CA GLY A 57 34.79 -1.44 -5.54
C GLY A 57 33.42 -2.08 -5.76
N PRO A 58 32.56 -2.10 -4.72
CA PRO A 58 31.25 -2.72 -4.78
C PRO A 58 30.36 -2.09 -5.86
N ALA A 59 29.69 -2.94 -6.65
CA ALA A 59 28.69 -2.47 -7.60
C ALA A 59 27.49 -1.84 -6.87
N VAL A 60 26.79 -0.92 -7.55
CA VAL A 60 25.54 -0.33 -7.05
C VAL A 60 24.37 -0.92 -7.84
N LEU A 61 23.49 -1.62 -7.13
CA LEU A 61 22.20 -2.07 -7.61
C LEU A 61 21.22 -0.89 -7.60
N LYS A 62 20.56 -0.65 -8.73
CA LYS A 62 19.47 0.32 -8.84
C LYS A 62 18.17 -0.43 -9.05
N ALA A 63 17.17 -0.13 -8.23
CA ALA A 63 15.87 -0.76 -8.32
C ALA A 63 14.73 0.24 -8.20
N GLN A 64 13.57 -0.15 -8.72
CA GLN A 64 12.30 0.53 -8.52
C GLN A 64 11.32 -0.44 -7.86
N LEU A 65 10.78 -0.04 -6.73
CA LEU A 65 9.66 -0.71 -6.07
C LEU A 65 8.37 -0.01 -6.48
N LEU A 66 7.50 -0.71 -7.20
CA LEU A 66 6.19 -0.22 -7.60
C LEU A 66 5.13 -0.85 -6.70
N VAL A 67 4.36 -0.03 -6.00
CA VAL A 67 3.17 -0.45 -5.25
C VAL A 67 1.95 0.01 -6.03
N HIS A 68 1.17 -0.94 -6.53
CA HIS A 68 -0.06 -0.67 -7.28
C HIS A 68 -1.29 -0.90 -6.39
N ASN A 69 -2.12 0.14 -6.30
CA ASN A 69 -3.43 0.10 -5.68
C ASN A 69 -4.52 0.08 -6.77
N PRO A 70 -5.17 -1.07 -7.03
CA PRO A 70 -6.23 -1.16 -8.04
C PRO A 70 -7.57 -0.60 -7.55
N GLY A 71 -7.67 -0.20 -6.28
CA GLY A 71 -8.90 0.30 -5.68
C GLY A 71 -9.22 1.75 -6.08
N PRO A 72 -10.48 2.17 -5.99
CA PRO A 72 -10.90 3.54 -6.30
C PRO A 72 -10.57 4.55 -5.18
N GLY A 73 -10.11 4.09 -4.02
CA GLY A 73 -9.77 4.91 -2.86
C GLY A 73 -8.33 4.71 -2.40
N ALA A 74 -7.81 5.69 -1.66
CA ALA A 74 -6.48 5.58 -1.07
C ALA A 74 -6.46 4.49 0.02
N VAL A 75 -5.37 3.73 0.09
CA VAL A 75 -5.10 2.77 1.15
C VAL A 75 -4.09 3.39 2.11
N ARG A 76 -4.42 3.41 3.40
CA ARG A 76 -3.51 3.87 4.46
C ARG A 76 -2.69 2.70 4.99
N LEU A 77 -1.37 2.84 4.96
CA LEU A 77 -0.41 1.93 5.58
C LEU A 77 0.15 2.56 6.85
N THR A 78 0.32 1.78 7.90
CA THR A 78 0.92 2.21 9.17
C THR A 78 2.23 1.45 9.39
N PHE A 79 3.24 2.16 9.88
CA PHE A 79 4.60 1.67 10.07
C PHE A 79 5.07 2.01 11.48
N PRO A 80 5.77 1.09 12.18
CA PRO A 80 6.25 1.34 13.55
C PRO A 80 7.42 2.34 13.61
N SER A 81 7.97 2.76 12.46
CA SER A 81 9.10 3.69 12.35
C SER A 81 8.96 4.56 11.09
N SER A 82 9.98 5.39 10.82
CA SER A 82 10.07 6.15 9.56
C SER A 82 10.46 5.30 8.33
N GLN A 83 10.76 3.99 8.48
CA GLN A 83 11.08 3.11 7.35
C GLN A 83 9.82 2.74 6.54
N ARG A 84 9.92 2.71 5.20
CA ARG A 84 8.78 2.37 4.29
C ARG A 84 9.00 1.10 3.48
N TYR A 85 10.25 0.71 3.28
CA TYR A 85 10.62 -0.48 2.53
C TYR A 85 11.95 -1.03 3.03
N GLU A 86 12.21 -2.27 2.65
CA GLU A 86 13.48 -2.95 2.81
C GLU A 86 13.81 -3.66 1.50
N LEU A 87 15.08 -3.61 1.08
CA LEU A 87 15.61 -4.45 0.03
C LEU A 87 16.77 -5.24 0.61
N GLU A 88 16.61 -6.56 0.65
CA GLU A 88 17.60 -7.49 1.17
C GLU A 88 18.11 -8.35 0.03
N VAL A 89 19.43 -8.47 -0.09
CA VAL A 89 20.09 -9.35 -1.05
C VAL A 89 20.51 -10.62 -0.32
N ARG A 90 20.09 -11.77 -0.84
CA ARG A 90 20.40 -13.09 -0.27
C ARG A 90 21.29 -13.90 -1.20
N ASN A 91 22.25 -14.63 -0.63
CA ASN A 91 23.07 -15.57 -1.38
C ASN A 91 22.29 -16.84 -1.73
N GLU A 92 22.92 -17.77 -2.48
CA GLU A 92 22.31 -19.06 -2.88
C GLU A 92 21.87 -19.95 -1.69
N ARG A 93 22.41 -19.71 -0.49
CA ARG A 93 22.00 -20.40 0.74
C ARG A 93 20.81 -19.72 1.43
N GLY A 94 20.25 -18.68 0.83
CA GLY A 94 19.16 -17.86 1.38
C GLY A 94 19.59 -16.93 2.50
N GLN A 95 20.90 -16.77 2.74
CA GLN A 95 21.42 -15.93 3.82
C GLN A 95 21.51 -14.47 3.36
N PRO A 96 21.06 -13.52 4.19
CA PRO A 96 21.17 -12.09 3.87
C PRO A 96 22.64 -11.67 3.90
N VAL A 97 23.09 -10.98 2.84
CA VAL A 97 24.48 -10.53 2.70
C VAL A 97 24.62 -9.02 2.50
N ALA A 98 23.53 -8.33 2.14
CA ALA A 98 23.44 -6.88 2.11
C ALA A 98 21.98 -6.44 2.35
N ARG A 99 21.79 -5.30 3.00
CA ARG A 99 20.46 -4.69 3.24
C ARG A 99 20.51 -3.20 2.96
N TRP A 100 19.43 -2.66 2.39
CA TRP A 100 19.32 -1.23 2.13
C TRP A 100 19.29 -0.38 3.40
N SER A 101 18.75 -0.93 4.48
CA SER A 101 18.70 -0.27 5.80
C SER A 101 20.03 -0.24 6.56
N GLN A 102 21.03 -1.02 6.14
CA GLN A 102 22.20 -1.32 6.97
C GLN A 102 23.01 -0.09 7.41
N ASP A 103 23.08 0.93 6.55
CA ASP A 103 23.80 2.19 6.81
C ASP A 103 22.86 3.37 7.12
N ARG A 104 21.62 3.08 7.54
CA ARG A 104 20.56 4.08 7.72
C ARG A 104 19.98 4.03 9.13
N ALA A 105 19.77 5.21 9.70
CA ALA A 105 19.01 5.39 10.92
C ALA A 105 17.55 5.74 10.60
N PHE A 106 16.62 5.14 11.34
CA PHE A 106 15.19 5.42 11.23
C PHE A 106 14.65 5.96 12.55
N ALA A 107 13.79 6.97 12.48
CA ALA A 107 13.13 7.50 13.66
C ALA A 107 12.09 6.49 14.18
N MET A 108 12.09 6.27 15.49
CA MET A 108 11.15 5.37 16.18
C MET A 108 9.83 6.07 16.47
N VAL A 109 9.16 6.50 15.40
CA VAL A 109 7.85 7.16 15.45
C VAL A 109 6.88 6.44 14.52
N LEU A 110 5.64 6.27 14.96
CA LEU A 110 4.57 5.71 14.14
C LEU A 110 4.43 6.56 12.87
N GLY A 111 4.62 5.94 11.71
CA GLY A 111 4.50 6.55 10.41
C GLY A 111 3.23 6.10 9.72
N GLU A 112 2.55 7.02 9.05
CA GLU A 112 1.46 6.68 8.13
C GLU A 112 1.88 7.04 6.70
N GLU A 113 1.44 6.22 5.75
CA GLU A 113 1.59 6.50 4.32
C GLU A 113 0.31 6.18 3.58
N GLU A 114 -0.16 7.12 2.78
CA GLU A 114 -1.28 6.89 1.87
C GLU A 114 -0.75 6.43 0.50
N ILE A 115 -1.35 5.35 0.01
CA ILE A 115 -1.16 4.84 -1.34
C ILE A 115 -2.42 5.21 -2.14
N PRO A 116 -2.37 6.25 -2.99
CA PRO A 116 -3.51 6.65 -3.78
C PRO A 116 -3.89 5.54 -4.79
N PRO A 117 -5.06 5.61 -5.42
CA PRO A 117 -5.36 4.78 -6.58
C PRO A 117 -4.26 4.86 -7.65
N GLY A 118 -3.89 3.72 -8.23
CA GLY A 118 -2.81 3.60 -9.21
C GLY A 118 -1.45 3.26 -8.62
N ASP A 119 -0.39 3.74 -9.27
CA ASP A 119 0.99 3.35 -8.98
C ASP A 119 1.72 4.35 -8.09
N LYS A 120 2.41 3.85 -7.06
CA LYS A 120 3.41 4.59 -6.30
C LYS A 120 4.78 3.93 -6.47
N THR A 121 5.78 4.71 -6.86
CA THR A 121 7.14 4.21 -7.15
C THR A 121 8.15 4.71 -6.13
N TYR A 122 9.00 3.81 -5.63
CA TYR A 122 10.16 4.14 -4.80
C TYR A 122 11.44 3.78 -5.56
N GLY A 123 12.36 4.74 -5.69
CA GLY A 123 13.71 4.50 -6.20
C GLY A 123 14.61 3.99 -5.09
N ILE A 124 15.40 2.94 -5.38
CA ILE A 124 16.30 2.28 -4.43
C ILE A 124 17.69 2.21 -5.06
N GLU A 125 18.70 2.60 -4.30
CA GLU A 125 20.11 2.34 -4.62
C GLU A 125 20.73 1.56 -3.45
N LEU A 126 21.34 0.41 -3.75
CA LEU A 126 21.98 -0.47 -2.77
C LEU A 126 23.38 -0.84 -3.24
N LYS A 127 24.39 -0.57 -2.41
CA LYS A 127 25.75 -1.08 -2.63
C LYS A 127 25.78 -2.59 -2.37
N LEU A 128 26.27 -3.35 -3.34
CA LEU A 128 26.45 -4.80 -3.23
C LEU A 128 27.74 -5.10 -2.47
N ALA A 129 27.74 -4.79 -1.18
CA ALA A 129 28.86 -4.97 -0.26
C ALA A 129 28.42 -5.74 0.99
N SER A 130 29.38 -6.43 1.63
CA SER A 130 29.21 -6.96 2.99
C SER A 130 29.16 -5.84 4.03
N GLU A 131 28.89 -6.21 5.28
CA GLU A 131 28.93 -5.29 6.42
C GLU A 131 30.27 -4.56 6.58
N ASP A 132 31.37 -5.24 6.28
CA ASP A 132 32.72 -4.66 6.32
C ASP A 132 33.04 -3.80 5.08
N GLY A 133 32.06 -3.55 4.21
CA GLY A 133 32.20 -2.75 2.99
C GLY A 133 32.91 -3.47 1.83
N GLN A 134 33.19 -4.76 1.96
CA GLN A 134 33.86 -5.54 0.91
C GLN A 134 32.86 -5.91 -0.19
N PRO A 135 33.26 -5.91 -1.48
CA PRO A 135 32.38 -6.38 -2.55
C PRO A 135 31.88 -7.80 -2.30
N LEU A 136 30.57 -8.05 -2.50
CA LEU A 136 30.00 -9.40 -2.40
C LEU A 136 30.65 -10.33 -3.42
N PRO A 137 31.02 -11.58 -3.12
CA PRO A 137 31.68 -12.46 -4.08
C PRO A 137 30.85 -12.71 -5.36
N ALA A 138 31.48 -13.21 -6.42
CA ALA A 138 30.72 -13.64 -7.61
C ALA A 138 29.79 -14.81 -7.25
N GLY A 139 28.52 -14.74 -7.68
CA GLY A 139 27.53 -15.78 -7.40
C GLY A 139 26.11 -15.35 -7.79
N ARG A 140 25.14 -16.23 -7.55
CA ARG A 140 23.72 -15.89 -7.72
C ARG A 140 23.14 -15.33 -6.43
N TYR A 141 22.25 -14.37 -6.61
CA TYR A 141 21.57 -13.69 -5.53
C TYR A 141 20.07 -13.59 -5.82
N THR A 142 19.28 -13.43 -4.75
CA THR A 142 17.83 -13.16 -4.79
C THR A 142 17.50 -11.98 -3.92
#